data_AF-A0A3D5U666-F1
#
_entry.id   AF-A0A3D5U666-F1
#
_cell.length_a   1.000
_cell.length_b   1.000
_cell.length_c   1.000
_cell.angle_alpha   90.00
_cell.angle_beta   90.00
_cell.angle_gamma   90.00
#
_symmetry.space_group_name_H-M   'P 1'
#
loop_
_entity.id
_entity.type
_entity.pdbx_description
1 polymer ?
#
loop_
_entity_poly.entity_id
_entity_poly.type
_entity_poly.pdbx_seq_one_letter_code
_entity_poly.pdbx_strand_id
1 'polypeptide(L)' 'PEKGRKLVVTNGHHIPTVKSFSNIPDVMTDRAEQLHAYEVLKSSYIILSDDALKKVEEVFSS' A
#
# COMPACT_ATOMS: atom_id res chain seq x y z
N PRO A 1 -18.17 -8.49 -8.45
CA PRO A 1 -17.12 -7.64 -7.83
C PRO A 1 -15.90 -7.59 -8.74
N GLU A 2 -15.55 -6.42 -9.27
CA GLU A 2 -14.45 -6.28 -10.23
C GLU A 2 -13.14 -6.87 -9.70
N LYS A 3 -12.44 -7.63 -10.55
CA LYS A 3 -11.12 -8.21 -10.28
C LYS A 3 -10.03 -7.12 -10.34
N GLY A 4 -10.26 -5.99 -9.67
CA GLY A 4 -9.30 -4.89 -9.61
C GLY A 4 -8.11 -5.25 -8.74
N ARG A 5 -6.90 -4.81 -9.10
CA ARG A 5 -5.71 -4.98 -8.25
C ARG A 5 -5.83 -4.12 -7.00
N LYS A 6 -5.48 -4.67 -5.84
CA LYS A 6 -5.52 -3.95 -4.55
C LYS A 6 -4.10 -3.66 -4.10
N LEU A 7 -3.83 -2.41 -3.77
CA LEU A 7 -2.56 -1.99 -3.19
C LEU A 7 -2.75 -1.74 -1.71
N VAL A 8 -2.01 -2.46 -0.88
CA VAL A 8 -1.98 -2.28 0.57
C VAL A 8 -0.70 -1.58 0.94
N VAL A 9 -0.81 -0.38 1.46
CA VAL A 9 0.32 0.45 1.86
C VAL A 9 0.43 0.42 3.38
N THR A 10 1.60 0.00 3.86
CA THR A 10 1.88 -0.13 5.29
C THR A 10 3.11 0.67 5.68
N ASN A 11 3.23 1.00 6.96
CA ASN A 11 4.47 1.49 7.52
C ASN A 11 5.49 0.34 7.54
N GLY A 12 6.70 0.54 7.00
CA GLY A 12 7.67 -0.49 6.65
C GLY A 12 8.15 -1.39 7.79
N HIS A 13 7.77 -1.08 9.04
CA HIS A 13 8.12 -1.83 10.24
C HIS A 13 7.19 -3.03 10.51
N HIS A 14 6.03 -3.14 9.83
CA HIS A 14 5.05 -4.19 10.12
C HIS A 14 5.17 -5.44 9.22
N ILE A 15 6.32 -6.13 9.30
CA ILE A 15 6.66 -7.33 8.52
C ILE A 15 5.58 -8.45 8.56
N PRO A 16 4.92 -8.73 9.70
CA PRO A 16 3.89 -9.78 9.74
C PRO A 16 2.69 -9.47 8.85
N THR A 17 2.28 -8.20 8.77
CA THR A 17 1.12 -7.77 7.98
C THR A 17 1.40 -7.89 6.49
N VAL A 18 2.59 -7.48 6.05
CA VAL A 18 3.03 -7.64 4.66
C VAL A 18 3.03 -9.12 4.24
N LYS A 19 3.52 -10.01 5.09
CA LYS A 19 3.52 -11.46 4.83
C LYS A 19 2.13 -12.09 4.80
N SER A 20 1.16 -11.54 5.54
CA SER A 20 -0.22 -12.05 5.51
C SER A 20 -0.89 -11.80 4.16
N PHE A 21 -0.56 -10.68 3.50
CA PHE A 21 -1.15 -10.30 2.23
C PHE A 21 -0.47 -10.96 1.01
N SER A 22 0.77 -11.44 1.16
CA SER A 22 1.52 -12.05 0.04
C SER A 22 0.90 -13.35 -0.49
N ASN A 23 0.02 -13.99 0.28
CA ASN A 23 -0.68 -15.21 -0.13
C ASN A 23 -2.04 -14.95 -0.80
N ILE A 24 -2.44 -13.68 -0.96
CA ILE A 24 -3.72 -13.30 -1.57
C ILE A 24 -3.48 -12.88 -3.02
N PRO A 25 -4.10 -13.57 -4.00
CA PRO A 25 -3.98 -13.16 -5.40
C PRO A 25 -4.56 -11.76 -5.61
N ASP A 26 -3.96 -11.01 -6.54
CA ASP A 26 -4.35 -9.64 -6.89
C ASP A 26 -4.17 -8.60 -5.78
N VAL A 27 -3.46 -8.94 -4.70
CA VAL A 27 -3.05 -8.00 -3.64
C VAL A 27 -1.55 -7.72 -3.76
N MET A 28 -1.21 -6.44 -3.87
CA MET A 28 0.14 -5.94 -3.81
C MET A 28 0.33 -5.20 -2.48
N THR A 29 1.52 -5.30 -1.91
CA THR A 29 1.88 -4.60 -0.67
C THR A 29 3.06 -3.70 -0.94
N ASP A 30 2.98 -2.45 -0.51
CA ASP A 30 4.06 -1.50 -0.62
C ASP A 30 4.26 -0.72 0.69
N ARG A 31 5.40 -0.04 0.80
CA ARG A 31 5.75 0.80 1.94
C ARG A 31 5.40 2.24 1.65
N ALA A 32 4.95 2.97 2.67
CA ALA A 32 4.63 4.39 2.52
C ALA A 32 5.80 5.21 1.92
N GLU A 33 7.04 4.91 2.29
CA GLU A 33 8.26 5.59 1.79
C GLU A 33 8.61 5.26 0.33
N GLN A 34 8.11 4.12 -0.18
CA GLN A 34 8.40 3.62 -1.52
C GLN A 34 7.19 3.74 -2.45
N LEU A 35 6.11 4.39 -2.00
CA LEU A 35 4.89 4.50 -2.76
C LEU A 35 5.10 5.34 -4.02
N HIS A 36 4.95 4.70 -5.18
CA HIS A 36 5.07 5.35 -6.47
C HIS A 36 3.72 5.58 -7.14
N ALA A 37 3.58 6.70 -7.87
CA ALA A 37 2.35 7.03 -8.61
C ALA A 37 1.92 5.93 -9.61
N TYR A 38 2.88 5.17 -10.14
CA TYR A 38 2.58 4.03 -11.01
C TYR A 38 1.79 2.92 -10.30
N GLU A 39 2.18 2.55 -9.07
CA GLU A 39 1.50 1.53 -8.27
C GLU A 39 0.07 1.98 -7.94
N VAL A 40 -0.11 3.26 -7.64
CA VAL A 40 -1.40 3.92 -7.38
C VAL A 40 -2.32 3.83 -8.59
N LEU A 41 -1.85 4.26 -9.78
CA LEU A 41 -2.66 4.30 -11.00
C LEU A 41 -3.00 2.91 -11.56
N LYS A 42 -2.13 1.93 -11.32
CA LYS A 42 -2.32 0.53 -11.73
C LYS A 42 -3.34 -0.21 -10.85
N SER A 43 -3.63 0.32 -9.67
CA SER A 43 -4.47 -0.32 -8.66
C SER A 43 -5.89 0.23 -8.72
N SER A 44 -6.87 -0.65 -8.54
CA SER A 44 -8.28 -0.26 -8.47
C SER A 44 -8.69 0.16 -7.07
N TYR A 45 -7.99 -0.34 -6.06
CA TYR A 45 -8.22 0.00 -4.66
C TYR A 45 -6.90 0.22 -3.95
N ILE A 46 -6.87 1.21 -3.07
CA ILE A 46 -5.72 1.52 -2.22
C ILE A 46 -6.19 1.44 -0.77
N ILE A 47 -5.47 0.65 0.02
CA ILE A 47 -5.72 0.45 1.44
C ILE A 47 -4.48 0.96 2.17
N LEU A 48 -4.62 2.01 2.94
CA LEU A 48 -3.54 2.58 3.75
C LEU A 48 -3.82 2.31 5.23
N SER A 49 -2.81 1.87 5.97
CA SER A 49 -2.87 1.95 7.44
C SER A 49 -2.78 3.40 7.90
N ASP A 50 -3.35 3.74 9.06
CA ASP A 50 -3.29 5.10 9.63
C ASP A 50 -1.85 5.64 9.71
N ASP A 51 -0.91 4.81 10.15
CA ASP A 51 0.51 5.17 10.21
C ASP A 51 1.15 5.37 8.83
N ALA A 52 0.66 4.67 7.80
CA ALA A 52 1.17 4.81 6.44
C ALA A 52 0.65 6.10 5.82
N LEU A 53 -0.62 6.47 6.08
CA LEU A 53 -1.20 7.72 5.61
C LEU A 53 -0.42 8.92 6.13
N LYS A 54 -0.16 8.99 7.44
CA LYS A 54 0.65 10.07 8.04
C LYS A 54 2.03 10.17 7.39
N LYS A 55 2.66 9.02 7.13
CA LYS A 55 3.99 9.00 6.51
C LYS A 55 3.98 9.49 5.07
N VAL A 56 2.95 9.13 4.30
CA VAL A 56 2.73 9.67 2.95
C VAL A 56 2.53 11.19 3.02
N GLU A 57 1.67 11.68 3.91
CA GLU A 57 1.45 13.11 4.08
C GLU A 57 2.75 13.88 4.42
N GLU A 58 3.61 13.35 5.28
CA GLU A 58 4.93 13.93 5.57
C GLU A 58 5.81 14.05 4.32
N VAL A 59 5.85 13.00 3.48
CA VAL A 59 6.72 12.94 2.31
C VAL A 59 6.22 13.82 1.17
N PHE A 60 4.90 13.99 1.03
CA PHE A 60 4.29 14.79 -0.04
C PHE A 60 3.98 16.25 0.35
N SER A 61 4.04 16.59 1.64
CA SER A 61 3.85 17.98 2.10
C SER A 61 5.14 18.83 2.03
N SER A 62 6.26 18.23 1.64
CA SER A 62 7.54 18.90 1.37
C SER A 62 7.80 19.10 -0.11
#